data_AF-A0A2S7C1N2-F1
#
_entry.id   AF-A0A2S7C1N2-F1
#
_cell.length_a   1.000
_cell.length_b   1.000
_cell.length_c   1.000
_cell.angle_alpha   90.00
_cell.angle_beta   90.00
_cell.angle_gamma   90.00
#
_symmetry.space_group_name_H-M   'P 1'
#
loop_
_entity.id
_entity.type
_entity.pdbx_description
1 polymer ?
#
loop_
_entity_poly.entity_id
_entity_poly.type
_entity_poly.pdbx_seq_one_letter_code
_entity_poly.pdbx_strand_id
1 'polypeptide(L)'
;MNEQPADPLQAPDLPRLSDAERRRFQSVATASPSSWPMRLPVAPTDDASRLQGSPALGPYQDVLLQWQKHCNADRSRWHGAWRQANRNNSAIKTRTARALKATAKMLADATQPGCTSLELHSVPLPRFPEQTYRLSRLQRMTINATGLIELPESMRELAGLEILTLAHNPIRSLPASISSLNRLRELSILNCPELKELPQQFGSANASGQREGLVNLQTLQLINTGIKSLPASITGLENLRTLRVRNAPLSTIAVAIHHMPKLEELDLQGCTALRNYPPIFGGNAPLKKLNLQDCSNLATLPLDIHKLTQLEELDLQGCDNLTRLPSSIARLPASCLILAPAHLQEQLNLYRLIARPAEPQRTGAAAAGPSTAVAGDGASASSSVVAADLRNEDALKRIDDTAQAMLSAVIDDERNPFLENAPSYLPEKRLDATPTTFGQIPALKKMLEESRDRHFLTRVNNMAGPSPRVEDPTQESLSRHYMNVSNWKAQKNAHLGIVDHLGKHVYDEGTHIDAAALAKAVQMWKTRELLVAAHPEDRARFPAFTLHIPERAHEDSDSE
;
A
#
# COMPACT_ATOMS: atom_id res chain seq x y z
N MET A 1 9.15 54.70 45.68
CA MET A 1 7.97 53.91 46.10
C MET A 1 7.71 52.90 45.00
N ASN A 2 8.11 51.66 45.30
CA ASN A 2 7.87 50.35 44.65
C ASN A 2 7.92 50.21 43.13
N GLU A 3 9.09 49.77 42.67
CA GLU A 3 9.23 48.79 41.57
C GLU A 3 8.88 47.38 42.09
N GLN A 4 8.17 46.58 41.28
CA GLN A 4 8.08 45.12 41.42
C GLN A 4 8.35 44.46 40.05
N PRO A 5 9.09 43.33 39.99
CA PRO A 5 9.48 42.69 38.75
C PRO A 5 8.50 41.61 38.28
N ALA A 6 8.70 41.19 37.03
CA ALA A 6 7.91 40.27 36.22
C ALA A 6 7.71 38.85 36.81
N ASP A 7 6.55 38.27 36.52
CA ASP A 7 6.14 36.89 36.85
C ASP A 7 6.10 36.03 35.57
N PRO A 8 6.66 34.80 35.54
CA PRO A 8 6.68 33.95 34.34
C PRO A 8 5.46 33.03 34.22
N LEU A 9 4.81 33.10 33.06
CA LEU A 9 4.04 32.05 32.33
C LEU A 9 3.41 30.91 33.17
N GLN A 10 2.12 31.04 33.47
CA GLN A 10 1.24 29.92 33.86
C GLN A 10 0.94 29.01 32.67
N ALA A 11 1.20 27.70 32.83
CA ALA A 11 0.70 26.66 31.93
C ALA A 11 -0.82 26.44 32.16
N PRO A 12 -1.61 26.14 31.12
CA PRO A 12 -3.05 25.93 31.29
C PRO A 12 -3.34 24.60 32.00
N ASP A 13 -4.20 24.68 33.03
CA ASP A 13 -4.73 23.54 33.79
C ASP A 13 -5.51 22.56 32.89
N LEU A 14 -5.10 21.29 32.89
CA LEU A 14 -5.86 20.19 32.29
C LEU A 14 -7.05 19.81 33.20
N PRO A 15 -8.21 19.45 32.63
CA PRO A 15 -9.40 19.12 33.42
C PRO A 15 -9.19 17.86 34.27
N ARG A 16 -9.55 17.95 35.56
CA ARG A 16 -9.52 16.82 36.51
C ARG A 16 -10.69 15.87 36.24
N LEU A 17 -10.39 14.70 35.71
CA LEU A 17 -11.35 13.60 35.52
C LEU A 17 -11.90 13.08 36.86
N SER A 18 -13.19 12.77 36.89
CA SER A 18 -13.90 12.18 38.04
C SER A 18 -13.53 10.71 38.28
N ASP A 19 -13.78 10.20 39.49
CA ASP A 19 -13.48 8.81 39.85
C ASP A 19 -14.25 7.77 39.04
N ALA A 20 -15.41 8.16 38.46
CA ALA A 20 -16.16 7.33 37.52
C ALA A 20 -15.47 7.22 36.15
N GLU A 21 -14.75 8.26 35.72
CA GLU A 21 -14.01 8.30 34.46
C GLU A 21 -12.66 7.55 34.57
N ARG A 22 -12.02 7.57 35.74
CA ARG A 22 -10.81 6.76 36.02
C ARG A 22 -11.09 5.25 35.97
N ARG A 23 -12.27 4.80 36.43
CA ARG A 23 -12.65 3.37 36.40
C ARG A 23 -12.97 2.86 34.99
N ARG A 24 -13.39 3.72 34.06
CA ARG A 24 -13.58 3.33 32.65
C ARG A 24 -12.26 3.06 31.92
N PHE A 25 -11.19 3.80 32.25
CA PHE A 25 -9.86 3.61 31.67
C PHE A 25 -9.09 2.41 32.23
N GLN A 26 -9.44 1.89 33.41
CA GLN A 26 -8.79 0.71 33.99
C GLN A 26 -9.43 -0.64 33.59
N SER A 27 -10.48 -0.64 32.77
CA SER A 27 -11.14 -1.88 32.31
C SER A 27 -10.77 -2.35 30.90
N VAL A 28 -9.85 -1.64 30.21
CA VAL A 28 -9.42 -1.97 28.84
C VAL A 28 -7.96 -2.48 28.78
N ALA A 29 -7.26 -2.51 29.91
CA ALA A 29 -5.91 -3.08 30.01
C ALA A 29 -5.91 -4.34 30.88
N THR A 30 -6.45 -5.45 30.37
CA THR A 30 -6.13 -6.83 30.81
C THR A 30 -6.90 -7.82 29.93
N ALA A 31 -6.30 -8.20 28.80
CA ALA A 31 -6.64 -9.43 28.09
C ALA A 31 -5.40 -9.95 27.35
N SER A 32 -4.39 -10.35 28.10
CA SER A 32 -3.30 -11.21 27.63
C SER A 32 -3.45 -12.57 28.32
N PRO A 33 -3.59 -13.70 27.62
CA PRO A 33 -3.40 -15.00 28.24
C PRO A 33 -1.95 -15.47 28.08
N SER A 34 -1.50 -16.23 29.09
CA SER A 34 -0.30 -17.07 29.17
C SER A 34 1.07 -16.41 29.39
N SER A 35 1.28 -15.87 30.60
CA SER A 35 2.54 -16.09 31.33
C SER A 35 2.31 -17.18 32.39
N TRP A 36 3.30 -18.05 32.56
CA TRP A 36 3.23 -19.22 33.42
C TRP A 36 3.13 -18.83 34.91
N PRO A 37 2.44 -19.60 35.77
CA PRO A 37 2.42 -19.34 37.19
C PRO A 37 3.80 -19.64 37.81
N MET A 38 4.55 -18.59 38.11
CA MET A 38 5.67 -18.62 39.03
C MET A 38 5.18 -19.09 40.40
N ARG A 39 5.60 -20.28 40.85
CA ARG A 39 5.57 -20.60 42.28
C ARG A 39 6.66 -19.76 42.95
N LEU A 40 6.24 -18.75 43.72
CA LEU A 40 7.10 -18.03 44.65
C LEU A 40 7.60 -19.01 45.73
N PRO A 41 8.91 -19.12 46.00
CA PRO A 41 9.40 -19.74 47.21
C PRO A 41 9.08 -18.86 48.42
N VAL A 42 8.76 -19.52 49.53
CA VAL A 42 8.56 -18.92 50.85
C VAL A 42 9.79 -18.09 51.26
N ALA A 43 9.54 -16.94 51.89
CA ALA A 43 10.53 -15.95 52.29
C ALA A 43 11.69 -16.53 53.13
N PRO A 44 12.94 -16.11 52.92
CA PRO A 44 14.03 -16.39 53.83
C PRO A 44 14.19 -15.26 54.86
N THR A 45 14.27 -15.64 56.12
CA THR A 45 14.87 -14.83 57.19
C THR A 45 16.38 -14.67 56.93
N ASP A 46 16.88 -13.48 57.28
CA ASP A 46 18.28 -13.02 57.23
C ASP A 46 19.35 -14.11 57.28
N ASP A 47 20.11 -14.25 56.18
CA ASP A 47 21.57 -14.32 56.25
C ASP A 47 22.18 -13.98 54.89
N ALA A 48 22.60 -12.71 54.74
CA ALA A 48 23.18 -12.18 53.53
C ALA A 48 24.67 -12.54 53.46
N SER A 49 25.01 -13.71 52.90
CA SER A 49 26.35 -14.05 52.39
C SER A 49 26.35 -15.40 51.67
N ARG A 50 26.17 -15.41 50.33
CA ARG A 50 26.60 -16.42 49.33
C ARG A 50 25.58 -16.61 48.20
N LEU A 51 25.50 -15.67 47.25
CA LEU A 51 24.91 -15.95 45.93
C LEU A 51 25.70 -15.18 44.85
N GLN A 52 26.93 -15.63 44.57
CA GLN A 52 27.50 -15.51 43.24
C GLN A 52 27.30 -16.86 42.54
N GLY A 53 26.32 -16.92 41.63
CA GLY A 53 26.05 -18.09 40.82
C GLY A 53 24.93 -17.78 39.84
N SER A 54 25.27 -17.57 38.58
CA SER A 54 24.27 -17.60 37.49
C SER A 54 23.51 -18.93 37.57
N PRO A 55 22.19 -18.98 37.30
CA PRO A 55 21.47 -20.25 37.30
C PRO A 55 22.11 -21.17 36.27
N ALA A 56 22.57 -22.34 36.72
CA ALA A 56 23.25 -23.30 35.86
C ALA A 56 22.32 -23.70 34.70
N LEU A 57 22.68 -23.30 33.47
CA LEU A 57 21.94 -23.68 32.26
C LEU A 57 21.99 -25.22 32.14
N GLY A 58 20.84 -25.88 32.27
CA GLY A 58 20.73 -27.34 32.15
C GLY A 58 21.15 -27.86 30.77
N PRO A 59 21.54 -29.16 30.65
CA PRO A 59 21.88 -29.79 29.38
C PRO A 59 20.76 -29.68 28.34
N TYR A 60 21.10 -29.38 27.08
CA TYR A 60 20.10 -29.25 26.01
C TYR A 60 19.29 -30.53 25.78
N GLN A 61 19.88 -31.68 26.07
CA GLN A 61 19.21 -32.98 25.94
C GLN A 61 18.04 -33.13 26.91
N ASP A 62 18.13 -32.55 28.11
CA ASP A 62 17.02 -32.54 29.07
C ASP A 62 15.90 -31.61 28.62
N VAL A 63 16.26 -30.45 28.07
CA VAL A 63 15.31 -29.51 27.45
C VAL A 63 14.52 -30.19 26.32
N LEU A 64 15.23 -30.88 25.42
CA LEU A 64 14.60 -31.62 24.33
C LEU A 64 13.72 -32.77 24.81
N LEU A 65 14.08 -33.44 25.91
CA LEU A 65 13.27 -34.50 26.51
C LEU A 65 11.99 -33.94 27.13
N GLN A 66 12.07 -32.80 27.83
CA GLN A 66 10.91 -32.10 28.37
C GLN A 66 9.99 -31.58 27.25
N TRP A 67 10.57 -30.98 26.22
CA TRP A 67 9.85 -30.52 25.02
C TRP A 67 9.08 -31.67 24.35
N GLN A 68 9.71 -32.84 24.17
CA GLN A 68 9.05 -34.03 23.63
C GLN A 68 7.86 -34.47 24.48
N LYS A 69 8.03 -34.54 25.82
CA LYS A 69 6.94 -34.92 26.75
C LYS A 69 5.78 -33.95 26.66
N HIS A 70 6.07 -32.64 26.66
CA HIS A 70 5.06 -31.60 26.56
C HIS A 70 4.29 -31.66 25.24
N CYS A 71 4.98 -31.68 24.09
CA CYS A 71 4.32 -31.79 22.78
C CYS A 71 3.53 -33.10 22.62
N ASN A 72 3.99 -34.18 23.24
CA ASN A 72 3.28 -35.45 23.17
C ASN A 72 2.01 -35.47 24.05
N ALA A 73 2.01 -34.74 25.17
CA ALA A 73 0.87 -34.58 26.07
C ALA A 73 -0.17 -33.59 25.51
N ASP A 74 0.28 -32.42 25.03
CA ASP A 74 -0.56 -31.44 24.37
C ASP A 74 -0.43 -31.52 22.85
N ARG A 75 -1.40 -32.22 22.25
CA ARG A 75 -1.52 -32.39 20.80
C ARG A 75 -2.49 -31.41 20.16
N SER A 76 -3.04 -30.48 20.95
CA SER A 76 -4.05 -29.57 20.47
C SER A 76 -3.47 -28.67 19.36
N ARG A 77 -4.29 -28.41 18.33
CA ARG A 77 -4.01 -27.50 17.20
C ARG A 77 -2.91 -27.94 16.21
N TRP A 78 -1.77 -28.48 16.66
CA TRP A 78 -0.67 -28.84 15.75
C TRP A 78 -0.81 -30.24 15.14
N HIS A 79 -1.28 -31.23 15.89
CA HIS A 79 -1.17 -32.64 15.46
C HIS A 79 -2.06 -32.95 14.27
N GLY A 80 -3.29 -32.43 14.27
CA GLY A 80 -4.20 -32.52 13.15
C GLY A 80 -3.66 -31.83 11.90
N ALA A 81 -3.10 -30.62 12.05
CA ALA A 81 -2.49 -29.86 10.96
C ALA A 81 -1.24 -30.55 10.40
N TRP A 82 -0.35 -31.06 11.26
CA TRP A 82 0.82 -31.86 10.86
C TRP A 82 0.39 -33.11 10.09
N ARG A 83 -0.61 -33.85 10.57
CA ARG A 83 -1.12 -35.03 9.86
C ARG A 83 -1.79 -34.67 8.54
N GLN A 84 -2.54 -33.58 8.50
CA GLN A 84 -3.18 -33.04 7.29
C GLN A 84 -2.14 -32.70 6.22
N ALA A 85 -1.13 -31.91 6.57
CA ALA A 85 -0.06 -31.48 5.66
C ALA A 85 0.72 -32.67 5.06
N ASN A 86 0.69 -33.81 5.75
CA ASN A 86 1.45 -35.01 5.42
C ASN A 86 0.58 -36.20 4.94
N ARG A 87 -0.71 -36.00 4.64
CA ARG A 87 -1.65 -37.09 4.30
C ARG A 87 -1.20 -37.96 3.13
N ASN A 88 -0.55 -37.36 2.13
CA ASN A 88 -0.14 -38.06 0.92
C ASN A 88 1.25 -38.71 1.03
N ASN A 89 1.93 -38.59 2.18
CA ASN A 89 3.27 -39.12 2.35
C ASN A 89 3.24 -40.38 3.22
N SER A 90 3.18 -41.53 2.56
CA SER A 90 3.11 -42.87 3.16
C SER A 90 4.38 -43.29 3.92
N ALA A 91 5.51 -42.60 3.71
CA ALA A 91 6.80 -42.91 4.34
C ALA A 91 6.97 -42.29 5.74
N ILE A 92 6.07 -41.40 6.17
CA ILE A 92 6.23 -40.67 7.43
C ILE A 92 5.98 -41.57 8.62
N LYS A 93 6.86 -41.44 9.64
CA LYS A 93 6.69 -42.08 10.94
C LYS A 93 5.36 -41.67 11.56
N THR A 94 4.36 -42.55 11.49
CA THR A 94 3.00 -42.29 11.97
C THR A 94 2.88 -42.20 13.50
N ARG A 95 3.83 -42.80 14.23
CA ARG A 95 3.90 -42.75 15.70
C ARG A 95 4.46 -41.40 16.16
N THR A 96 3.59 -40.55 16.71
CA THR A 96 3.88 -39.19 17.19
C THR A 96 5.16 -39.10 18.03
N ALA A 97 5.32 -39.96 19.04
CA ALA A 97 6.50 -39.93 19.92
C ALA A 97 7.82 -40.23 19.17
N ARG A 98 7.80 -41.12 18.19
CA ARG A 98 9.00 -41.44 17.37
C ARG A 98 9.34 -40.29 16.43
N ALA A 99 8.32 -39.59 15.93
CA ALA A 99 8.49 -38.42 15.08
C ALA A 99 9.05 -37.23 15.89
N LEU A 100 8.50 -36.94 17.07
CA LEU A 100 9.04 -35.92 17.99
C LEU A 100 10.49 -36.24 18.41
N LYS A 101 10.81 -37.51 18.68
CA LYS A 101 12.19 -37.93 18.95
C LYS A 101 13.13 -37.68 17.77
N ALA A 102 12.64 -37.84 16.53
CA ALA A 102 13.41 -37.52 15.34
C ALA A 102 13.65 -36.01 15.22
N THR A 103 12.62 -35.18 15.45
CA THR A 103 12.77 -33.72 15.50
C THR A 103 13.79 -33.30 16.56
N ALA A 104 13.70 -33.85 17.78
CA ALA A 104 14.64 -33.54 18.86
C ALA A 104 16.09 -33.89 18.48
N LYS A 105 16.31 -35.02 17.80
CA LYS A 105 17.64 -35.37 17.28
C LYS A 105 18.14 -34.34 16.27
N MET A 106 17.31 -33.94 15.30
CA MET A 106 17.68 -32.94 14.29
C MET A 106 18.00 -31.58 14.91
N LEU A 107 17.24 -31.16 15.92
CA LEU A 107 17.52 -29.94 16.68
C LEU A 107 18.85 -30.03 17.43
N ALA A 108 19.16 -31.18 18.06
CA ALA A 108 20.45 -31.39 18.72
C ALA A 108 21.62 -31.36 17.71
N ASP A 109 21.48 -32.03 16.57
CA ASP A 109 22.49 -32.08 15.51
C ASP A 109 22.73 -30.67 14.92
N ALA A 110 21.69 -29.82 14.86
CA ALA A 110 21.80 -28.44 14.43
C ALA A 110 22.58 -27.51 15.38
N THR A 111 22.84 -27.92 16.62
CA THR A 111 23.67 -27.14 17.56
C THR A 111 25.18 -27.35 17.35
N GLN A 112 25.57 -28.31 16.50
CA GLN A 112 26.97 -28.64 16.27
C GLN A 112 27.73 -27.51 15.53
N PRO A 113 29.03 -27.29 15.81
CA PRO A 113 29.77 -26.12 15.31
C PRO A 113 29.84 -25.97 13.79
N GLY A 114 29.66 -27.04 13.02
CA GLY A 114 29.67 -27.03 11.55
C GLY A 114 28.30 -26.94 10.89
N CYS A 115 27.20 -26.94 11.66
CA CYS A 115 25.86 -26.93 11.08
C CYS A 115 25.41 -25.49 10.79
N THR A 116 25.16 -25.19 9.52
CA THR A 116 24.69 -23.88 9.05
C THR A 116 23.26 -23.91 8.50
N SER A 117 22.68 -25.10 8.34
CA SER A 117 21.34 -25.29 7.77
C SER A 117 20.55 -26.30 8.60
N LEU A 118 19.30 -25.95 8.91
CA LEU A 118 18.33 -26.83 9.56
C LEU A 118 17.12 -27.03 8.65
N GLU A 119 16.99 -28.26 8.15
CA GLU A 119 15.94 -28.64 7.20
C GLU A 119 14.95 -29.60 7.89
N LEU A 120 13.81 -29.10 8.34
CA LEU A 120 12.76 -29.90 8.98
C LEU A 120 11.62 -30.14 8.01
N HIS A 121 11.59 -31.35 7.44
CA HIS A 121 10.58 -31.79 6.48
C HIS A 121 9.71 -32.89 7.09
N SER A 122 8.41 -32.67 7.18
CA SER A 122 7.42 -33.67 7.61
C SER A 122 7.63 -34.23 9.04
N VAL A 123 8.55 -33.65 9.81
CA VAL A 123 8.80 -33.98 11.22
C VAL A 123 8.11 -32.96 12.12
N PRO A 124 7.43 -33.38 13.20
CA PRO A 124 6.60 -32.47 13.97
C PRO A 124 7.44 -31.48 14.78
N LEU A 125 7.21 -30.18 14.58
CA LEU A 125 7.78 -29.07 15.34
C LEU A 125 6.65 -28.08 15.66
N PRO A 126 5.85 -28.32 16.71
CA PRO A 126 4.72 -27.44 17.03
C PRO A 126 5.16 -26.04 17.47
N ARG A 127 6.26 -26.00 18.21
CA ARG A 127 6.96 -24.82 18.72
C ARG A 127 8.42 -25.18 18.94
N PHE A 128 9.29 -24.18 19.02
CA PHE A 128 10.69 -24.38 19.37
C PHE A 128 10.87 -24.77 20.84
N PRO A 129 11.88 -25.59 21.18
CA PRO A 129 12.26 -25.80 22.57
C PRO A 129 12.89 -24.53 23.16
N GLU A 130 12.98 -24.47 24.49
CA GLU A 130 13.80 -23.46 25.15
C GLU A 130 15.27 -23.53 24.69
N GLN A 131 16.03 -22.48 24.98
CA GLN A 131 17.43 -22.35 24.55
C GLN A 131 17.60 -22.30 23.03
N THR A 132 16.70 -21.63 22.32
CA THR A 132 16.76 -21.48 20.85
C THR A 132 18.02 -20.73 20.40
N TYR A 133 18.63 -19.92 21.27
CA TYR A 133 19.94 -19.28 21.07
C TYR A 133 21.07 -20.25 20.68
N ARG A 134 20.94 -21.55 20.99
CA ARG A 134 21.90 -22.58 20.54
C ARG A 134 21.92 -22.77 19.02
N LEU A 135 20.87 -22.31 18.33
CA LEU A 135 20.70 -22.31 16.88
C LEU A 135 21.14 -20.98 16.22
N SER A 136 21.73 -20.06 16.98
CA SER A 136 22.15 -18.72 16.51
C SER A 136 23.14 -18.72 15.35
N ARG A 137 23.84 -19.83 15.11
CA ARG A 137 24.79 -20.01 13.99
C ARG A 137 24.13 -20.38 12.67
N LEU A 138 22.88 -20.82 12.70
CA LEU A 138 22.19 -21.23 11.49
C LEU A 138 22.03 -20.04 10.54
N GLN A 139 22.35 -20.27 9.27
CA GLN A 139 22.18 -19.34 8.17
C GLN A 139 20.94 -19.68 7.35
N ARG A 140 20.55 -20.95 7.28
CA ARG A 140 19.38 -21.40 6.54
C ARG A 140 18.46 -22.25 7.41
N MET A 141 17.18 -21.98 7.35
CA MET A 141 16.19 -22.75 8.08
C MET A 141 14.95 -22.98 7.23
N THR A 142 14.61 -24.24 7.01
CA THR A 142 13.37 -24.65 6.34
C THR A 142 12.53 -25.45 7.31
N ILE A 143 11.27 -25.04 7.47
CA ILE A 143 10.29 -25.72 8.30
C ILE A 143 9.08 -26.03 7.42
N ASN A 144 9.01 -27.25 6.91
CA ASN A 144 8.00 -27.68 5.95
C ASN A 144 7.13 -28.81 6.52
N ALA A 145 5.82 -28.59 6.55
CA ALA A 145 4.82 -29.57 6.97
C ALA A 145 5.11 -30.15 8.37
N THR A 146 5.46 -29.30 9.34
CA THR A 146 5.85 -29.70 10.69
C THR A 146 4.75 -29.46 11.73
N GLY A 147 3.67 -28.79 11.35
CA GLY A 147 2.61 -28.39 12.28
C GLY A 147 3.01 -27.22 13.18
N LEU A 148 3.95 -26.38 12.74
CA LEU A 148 4.40 -25.20 13.48
C LEU A 148 3.23 -24.22 13.71
N ILE A 149 2.90 -23.99 14.98
CA ILE A 149 1.86 -23.05 15.39
C ILE A 149 2.43 -21.64 15.52
N GLU A 150 3.64 -21.51 16.06
CA GLU A 150 4.26 -20.24 16.38
C GLU A 150 5.80 -20.32 16.30
N LEU A 151 6.41 -19.20 15.92
CA LEU A 151 7.85 -18.98 16.05
C LEU A 151 8.18 -18.45 17.46
N PRO A 152 9.45 -18.51 17.91
CA PRO A 152 9.88 -17.91 19.17
C PRO A 152 9.53 -16.42 19.24
N GLU A 153 9.08 -15.94 20.39
CA GLU A 153 8.78 -14.51 20.59
C GLU A 153 10.01 -13.61 20.33
N SER A 154 11.21 -14.11 20.62
CA SER A 154 12.49 -13.44 20.36
C SER A 154 13.25 -14.12 19.22
N MET A 155 13.14 -13.57 18.01
CA MET A 155 13.90 -14.04 16.85
C MET A 155 15.38 -13.62 16.89
N ARG A 156 15.79 -12.77 17.84
CA ARG A 156 17.19 -12.37 18.04
C ARG A 156 18.09 -13.57 18.34
N GLU A 157 17.53 -14.63 18.90
CA GLU A 157 18.23 -15.90 19.13
C GLU A 157 18.66 -16.61 17.84
N LEU A 158 18.07 -16.24 16.70
CA LEU A 158 18.34 -16.76 15.36
C LEU A 158 18.99 -15.71 14.46
N ALA A 159 19.71 -14.74 15.04
CA ALA A 159 20.29 -13.59 14.32
C ALA A 159 21.27 -13.96 13.17
N GLY A 160 21.75 -15.20 13.10
CA GLY A 160 22.57 -15.70 12.00
C GLY A 160 21.82 -15.97 10.70
N LEU A 161 20.48 -16.03 10.72
CA LEU A 161 19.68 -16.47 9.58
C LEU A 161 19.78 -15.51 8.38
N GLU A 162 20.06 -16.09 7.22
CA GLU A 162 20.06 -15.46 5.90
C GLU A 162 18.85 -15.91 5.07
N ILE A 163 18.37 -17.16 5.26
CA ILE A 163 17.19 -17.69 4.56
C ILE A 163 16.28 -18.38 5.58
N LEU A 164 15.01 -17.98 5.59
CA LEU A 164 13.96 -18.62 6.38
C LEU A 164 12.79 -19.00 5.47
N THR A 165 12.51 -20.30 5.40
CA THR A 165 11.36 -20.84 4.66
C THR A 165 10.40 -21.55 5.61
N LEU A 166 9.14 -21.09 5.62
CA LEU A 166 8.04 -21.72 6.34
C LEU A 166 7.02 -22.22 5.32
N ALA A 167 6.80 -23.54 5.26
CA ALA A 167 5.91 -24.13 4.28
C ALA A 167 4.89 -25.08 4.92
N HIS A 168 3.63 -25.04 4.48
CA HIS A 168 2.58 -25.98 4.89
C HIS A 168 2.40 -26.08 6.42
N ASN A 169 2.37 -24.94 7.12
CA ASN A 169 2.21 -24.89 8.57
C ASN A 169 0.95 -24.10 9.01
N PRO A 170 0.35 -24.43 10.16
CA PRO A 170 -0.80 -23.71 10.73
C PRO A 170 -0.38 -22.41 11.48
N ILE A 171 0.70 -21.76 11.06
CA ILE A 171 1.19 -20.55 11.71
C ILE A 171 0.20 -19.40 11.50
N ARG A 172 -0.12 -18.68 12.58
CA ARG A 172 -1.16 -17.63 12.59
C ARG A 172 -0.60 -16.21 12.50
N SER A 173 0.59 -16.02 13.01
CA SER A 173 1.28 -14.74 13.07
C SER A 173 2.79 -14.95 13.04
N LEU A 174 3.52 -13.92 12.62
CA LEU A 174 4.96 -13.83 12.83
C LEU A 174 5.22 -12.92 14.04
N PRO A 175 6.22 -13.23 14.87
CA PRO A 175 6.59 -12.38 16.00
C PRO A 175 7.13 -11.03 15.48
N ALA A 176 6.83 -9.93 16.19
CA ALA A 176 7.34 -8.60 15.83
C ALA A 176 8.88 -8.54 15.79
N SER A 177 9.54 -9.38 16.60
CA SER A 177 10.98 -9.52 16.65
C SER A 177 11.60 -10.12 15.38
N ILE A 178 10.81 -10.62 14.42
CA ILE A 178 11.35 -11.09 13.12
C ILE A 178 12.16 -9.99 12.41
N SER A 179 11.79 -8.72 12.64
CA SER A 179 12.55 -7.55 12.17
C SER A 179 13.99 -7.51 12.69
N SER A 180 14.32 -8.17 13.80
CA SER A 180 15.69 -8.22 14.34
C SER A 180 16.66 -9.07 13.51
N LEU A 181 16.17 -9.84 12.53
CA LEU A 181 16.99 -10.68 11.65
C LEU A 181 17.67 -9.85 10.56
N ASN A 182 18.61 -9.01 10.97
CA ASN A 182 19.28 -8.08 10.05
C ASN A 182 20.12 -8.74 8.95
N ARG A 183 20.46 -10.04 9.07
CA ARG A 183 21.16 -10.82 8.04
C ARG A 183 20.22 -11.49 7.02
N LEU A 184 18.92 -11.50 7.28
CA LEU A 184 17.95 -12.21 6.46
C LEU A 184 17.88 -11.58 5.07
N ARG A 185 18.12 -12.41 4.05
CA ARG A 185 18.06 -12.07 2.62
C ARG A 185 16.80 -12.61 1.96
N GLU A 186 16.31 -13.75 2.43
CA GLU A 186 15.10 -14.36 1.92
C GLU A 186 14.16 -14.80 3.05
N LEU A 187 12.91 -14.36 2.95
CA LEU A 187 11.81 -14.82 3.77
C LEU A 187 10.71 -15.38 2.87
N SER A 188 10.49 -16.68 2.96
CA SER A 188 9.52 -17.40 2.12
C SER A 188 8.47 -18.09 3.00
N ILE A 189 7.20 -17.70 2.86
CA ILE A 189 6.06 -18.28 3.57
C ILE A 189 5.08 -18.83 2.55
N LEU A 190 4.94 -20.14 2.53
CA LEU A 190 4.27 -20.89 1.48
C LEU A 190 3.17 -21.77 2.07
N ASN A 191 1.96 -21.73 1.53
CA ASN A 191 0.86 -22.61 1.95
C ASN A 191 0.57 -22.54 3.46
N CYS A 192 0.57 -21.33 4.02
CA CYS A 192 0.25 -21.05 5.42
C CYS A 192 -1.05 -20.22 5.49
N PRO A 193 -2.22 -20.85 5.28
CA PRO A 193 -3.49 -20.13 5.11
C PRO A 193 -4.00 -19.46 6.39
N GLU A 194 -3.52 -19.89 7.56
CA GLU A 194 -3.89 -19.29 8.84
C GLU A 194 -3.13 -17.97 9.13
N LEU A 195 -2.07 -17.65 8.38
CA LEU A 195 -1.33 -16.40 8.51
C LEU A 195 -2.12 -15.27 7.83
N LYS A 196 -2.78 -14.44 8.63
CA LYS A 196 -3.69 -13.39 8.14
C LYS A 196 -3.07 -12.00 8.11
N GLU A 197 -2.04 -11.78 8.90
CA GLU A 197 -1.42 -10.46 9.10
C GLU A 197 0.09 -10.62 9.26
N LEU A 198 0.81 -9.60 8.82
CA LEU A 198 2.25 -9.44 9.05
C LEU A 198 2.48 -8.51 10.24
N PRO A 199 3.64 -8.60 10.91
CA PRO A 199 4.02 -7.63 11.94
C PRO A 199 4.07 -6.22 11.34
N GLN A 200 3.67 -5.23 12.13
CA GLN A 200 3.56 -3.84 11.64
C GLN A 200 4.92 -3.23 11.26
N GLN A 201 6.02 -3.77 11.80
CA GLN A 201 7.36 -3.24 11.61
C GLN A 201 8.30 -4.28 10.99
N PHE A 202 8.76 -4.02 9.77
CA PHE A 202 9.82 -4.76 9.09
C PHE A 202 11.15 -4.00 9.04
N GLY A 203 11.09 -2.67 8.95
CA GLY A 203 12.25 -1.80 9.08
C GLY A 203 11.85 -0.37 9.43
N SER A 204 12.74 0.34 10.12
CA SER A 204 12.61 1.77 10.48
C SER A 204 13.89 2.51 10.13
N ALA A 205 13.80 3.81 9.84
CA ALA A 205 14.89 4.72 10.15
C ALA A 205 14.82 5.07 11.64
N ASN A 206 15.96 5.08 12.34
CA ASN A 206 16.07 5.64 13.67
C ASN A 206 16.37 7.15 13.60
N ALA A 207 16.43 7.84 14.74
CA ALA A 207 16.61 9.28 14.80
C ALA A 207 17.93 9.79 14.17
N SER A 208 18.93 8.92 14.00
CA SER A 208 20.20 9.23 13.32
C SER A 208 20.18 8.90 11.82
N GLY A 209 19.02 8.49 11.28
CA GLY A 209 18.88 8.07 9.88
C GLY A 209 19.43 6.68 9.59
N GLN A 210 19.94 5.95 10.59
CA GLN A 210 20.35 4.56 10.41
C GLN A 210 19.13 3.66 10.30
N ARG A 211 19.21 2.70 9.39
CA ARG A 211 18.12 1.73 9.21
C ARG A 211 18.26 0.56 10.16
N GLU A 212 17.16 0.25 10.82
CA GLU A 212 17.00 -0.90 11.70
C GLU A 212 15.93 -1.82 11.10
N GLY A 213 16.05 -3.12 11.35
CA GLY A 213 15.10 -4.12 10.86
C GLY A 213 15.71 -5.12 9.86
N LEU A 214 14.87 -5.59 8.93
CA LEU A 214 15.23 -6.49 7.83
C LEU A 214 15.99 -5.75 6.71
N VAL A 215 17.07 -5.06 7.07
CA VAL A 215 17.81 -4.17 6.18
C VAL A 215 18.47 -4.88 5.01
N ASN A 216 18.74 -6.19 5.10
CA ASN A 216 19.36 -6.98 4.03
C ASN A 216 18.37 -7.84 3.24
N LEU A 217 17.07 -7.73 3.50
CA LEU A 217 16.07 -8.57 2.82
C LEU A 217 15.99 -8.21 1.35
N GLN A 218 16.15 -9.22 0.49
CA GLN A 218 16.15 -9.11 -0.97
C GLN A 218 14.90 -9.75 -1.57
N THR A 219 14.41 -10.83 -0.94
CA THR A 219 13.27 -11.60 -1.43
C THR A 219 12.27 -11.82 -0.31
N LEU A 220 11.01 -11.44 -0.55
CA LEU A 220 9.88 -11.73 0.31
C LEU A 220 8.81 -12.46 -0.51
N GLN A 221 8.49 -13.70 -0.11
CA GLN A 221 7.46 -14.51 -0.74
C GLN A 221 6.37 -14.88 0.25
N LEU A 222 5.12 -14.60 -0.13
CA LEU A 222 3.91 -14.85 0.62
C LEU A 222 2.92 -15.54 -0.31
N ILE A 223 3.00 -16.87 -0.40
CA ILE A 223 2.24 -17.66 -1.39
C ILE A 223 1.21 -18.52 -0.68
N ASN A 224 -0.05 -18.49 -1.14
CA ASN A 224 -1.16 -19.23 -0.54
C ASN A 224 -1.28 -18.92 0.97
N THR A 225 -1.39 -17.63 1.31
CA THR A 225 -1.53 -17.13 2.68
C THR A 225 -2.87 -16.44 2.88
N GLY A 226 -3.26 -16.17 4.13
CA GLY A 226 -4.47 -15.43 4.47
C GLY A 226 -4.30 -13.90 4.49
N ILE A 227 -3.18 -13.38 3.97
CA ILE A 227 -2.79 -11.97 4.10
C ILE A 227 -3.72 -11.06 3.29
N LYS A 228 -4.30 -10.07 3.97
CA LYS A 228 -5.25 -9.11 3.37
C LYS A 228 -4.65 -7.76 3.01
N SER A 229 -3.58 -7.37 3.69
CA SER A 229 -2.87 -6.11 3.48
C SER A 229 -1.40 -6.26 3.88
N LEU A 230 -0.56 -5.43 3.29
CA LEU A 230 0.85 -5.30 3.66
C LEU A 230 1.03 -4.11 4.61
N PRO A 231 1.88 -4.20 5.65
CA PRO A 231 2.12 -3.09 6.55
C PRO A 231 2.89 -1.97 5.85
N ALA A 232 2.67 -0.72 6.26
CA ALA A 232 3.33 0.44 5.66
C ALA A 232 4.86 0.35 5.70
N SER A 233 5.42 -0.29 6.74
CA SER A 233 6.88 -0.46 6.90
C SER A 233 7.54 -1.35 5.84
N ILE A 234 6.77 -2.06 5.01
CA ILE A 234 7.33 -2.88 3.92
C ILE A 234 8.11 -2.02 2.91
N THR A 235 7.74 -0.76 2.73
CA THR A 235 8.43 0.19 1.85
C THR A 235 9.75 0.68 2.44
N GLY A 236 9.98 0.45 3.74
CA GLY A 236 11.25 0.67 4.42
C GLY A 236 12.34 -0.36 4.07
N LEU A 237 11.99 -1.43 3.35
CA LEU A 237 12.91 -2.49 2.92
C LEU A 237 13.74 -2.05 1.71
N GLU A 238 14.80 -1.31 1.98
CA GLU A 238 15.66 -0.67 0.98
C GLU A 238 16.37 -1.63 0.01
N ASN A 239 16.58 -2.88 0.43
CA ASN A 239 17.29 -3.89 -0.35
C ASN A 239 16.36 -4.90 -1.04
N LEU A 240 15.04 -4.76 -0.89
CA LEU A 240 14.09 -5.71 -1.45
C LEU A 240 14.05 -5.56 -2.97
N ARG A 241 14.32 -6.68 -3.66
CA ARG A 241 14.30 -6.80 -5.12
C ARG A 241 13.06 -7.52 -5.62
N THR A 242 12.61 -8.53 -4.87
CA THR A 242 11.51 -9.38 -5.27
C THR A 242 10.46 -9.44 -4.17
N LEU A 243 9.27 -8.95 -4.46
CA LEU A 243 8.09 -9.09 -3.61
C LEU A 243 7.05 -9.95 -4.35
N ARG A 244 6.83 -11.17 -3.84
CA ARG A 244 5.77 -12.06 -4.35
C ARG A 244 4.69 -12.25 -3.30
N VAL A 245 3.48 -11.83 -3.60
CA VAL A 245 2.28 -12.11 -2.80
C VAL A 245 1.29 -12.81 -3.71
N ARG A 246 1.27 -14.15 -3.68
CA ARG A 246 0.45 -14.94 -4.60
C ARG A 246 -0.68 -15.64 -3.89
N ASN A 247 -1.83 -15.75 -4.56
CA ASN A 247 -3.00 -16.47 -4.09
C ASN A 247 -3.37 -16.09 -2.64
N ALA A 248 -3.41 -14.78 -2.38
CA ALA A 248 -3.74 -14.21 -1.08
C ALA A 248 -4.96 -13.29 -1.22
N PRO A 249 -5.79 -13.14 -0.18
CA PRO A 249 -6.94 -12.22 -0.19
C PRO A 249 -6.51 -10.75 -0.05
N LEU A 250 -5.43 -10.35 -0.73
CA LEU A 250 -4.84 -9.03 -0.69
C LEU A 250 -5.76 -8.02 -1.39
N SER A 251 -6.35 -7.10 -0.64
CA SER A 251 -7.36 -6.17 -1.16
C SER A 251 -6.79 -4.85 -1.68
N THR A 252 -5.63 -4.44 -1.17
CA THR A 252 -5.00 -3.15 -1.47
C THR A 252 -3.48 -3.26 -1.48
N ILE A 253 -2.85 -2.38 -2.27
CA ILE A 253 -1.42 -2.13 -2.27
C ILE A 253 -1.22 -0.62 -2.04
N ALA A 254 -0.26 -0.26 -1.19
CA ALA A 254 0.07 1.15 -0.95
C ALA A 254 0.88 1.73 -2.12
N VAL A 255 0.57 2.98 -2.51
CA VAL A 255 1.30 3.77 -3.53
C VAL A 255 2.81 3.80 -3.25
N ALA A 256 3.20 3.83 -1.98
CA ALA A 256 4.59 3.88 -1.56
C ALA A 256 5.42 2.67 -2.01
N ILE A 257 4.80 1.57 -2.49
CA ILE A 257 5.53 0.43 -3.08
C ILE A 257 6.39 0.86 -4.28
N HIS A 258 5.95 1.87 -5.04
CA HIS A 258 6.68 2.39 -6.21
C HIS A 258 7.88 3.27 -5.84
N HIS A 259 8.11 3.55 -4.56
CA HIS A 259 9.25 4.32 -4.07
C HIS A 259 10.37 3.42 -3.52
N MET A 260 10.24 2.10 -3.69
CA MET A 260 11.24 1.15 -3.23
C MET A 260 12.44 1.12 -4.19
N PRO A 261 13.65 1.51 -3.76
CA PRO A 261 14.75 1.89 -4.67
C PRO A 261 15.37 0.72 -5.43
N LYS A 262 15.12 -0.53 -5.00
CA LYS A 262 15.69 -1.74 -5.60
C LYS A 262 14.64 -2.76 -6.03
N LEU A 263 13.34 -2.42 -5.95
CA LEU A 263 12.27 -3.36 -6.28
C LEU A 263 12.22 -3.59 -7.80
N GLU A 264 12.59 -4.79 -8.23
CA GLU A 264 12.67 -5.20 -9.64
C GLU A 264 11.48 -6.09 -10.05
N GLU A 265 10.95 -6.88 -9.11
CA GLU A 265 9.83 -7.78 -9.37
C GLU A 265 8.73 -7.60 -8.32
N LEU A 266 7.52 -7.29 -8.80
CA LEU A 266 6.30 -7.29 -8.01
C LEU A 266 5.33 -8.30 -8.62
N ASP A 267 5.08 -9.37 -7.88
CA ASP A 267 4.20 -10.44 -8.31
C ASP A 267 3.02 -10.56 -7.35
N LEU A 268 1.82 -10.27 -7.87
CA LEU A 268 0.56 -10.31 -7.15
C LEU A 268 -0.37 -11.40 -7.71
N GLN A 269 0.17 -12.41 -8.40
CA GLN A 269 -0.63 -13.42 -9.10
C GLN A 269 -1.70 -14.04 -8.19
N GLY A 270 -2.93 -14.13 -8.68
CA GLY A 270 -4.03 -14.75 -7.95
C GLY A 270 -4.49 -13.97 -6.71
N CYS A 271 -4.12 -12.69 -6.58
CA CYS A 271 -4.69 -11.79 -5.57
C CYS A 271 -6.11 -11.38 -5.97
N THR A 272 -7.04 -12.34 -5.89
CA THR A 272 -8.43 -12.17 -6.37
C THR A 272 -9.22 -11.11 -5.61
N ALA A 273 -8.78 -10.65 -4.42
CA ALA A 273 -9.44 -9.56 -3.70
C ALA A 273 -8.99 -8.16 -4.15
N LEU A 274 -7.91 -8.06 -4.95
CA LEU A 274 -7.34 -6.80 -5.40
C LEU A 274 -8.25 -6.19 -6.47
N ARG A 275 -8.83 -5.01 -6.17
CA ARG A 275 -9.74 -4.32 -7.11
C ARG A 275 -9.07 -3.25 -7.94
N ASN A 276 -8.08 -2.54 -7.39
CA ASN A 276 -7.39 -1.48 -8.10
C ASN A 276 -5.89 -1.61 -7.84
N TYR A 277 -5.10 -1.44 -8.89
CA TYR A 277 -3.66 -1.25 -8.73
C TYR A 277 -3.37 0.23 -8.42
N PRO A 278 -2.51 0.55 -7.45
CA PRO A 278 -2.30 1.93 -7.01
C PRO A 278 -1.63 2.80 -8.09
N PRO A 279 -1.87 4.12 -8.09
CA PRO A 279 -1.11 5.07 -8.92
C PRO A 279 0.38 5.07 -8.64
N ILE A 280 1.18 5.45 -9.64
CA ILE A 280 2.64 5.46 -9.55
C ILE A 280 3.16 6.73 -8.86
N PHE A 281 2.56 7.90 -9.14
CA PHE A 281 2.86 9.21 -8.54
C PHE A 281 4.35 9.57 -8.45
N GLY A 282 5.08 9.38 -9.56
CA GLY A 282 6.51 9.72 -9.61
C GLY A 282 7.41 8.72 -8.86
N GLY A 283 6.86 7.57 -8.45
CA GLY A 283 7.63 6.44 -7.95
C GLY A 283 8.74 6.04 -8.94
N ASN A 284 9.92 5.82 -8.41
CA ASN A 284 11.16 5.57 -9.13
C ASN A 284 11.70 4.15 -8.91
N ALA A 285 10.87 3.23 -8.44
CA ALA A 285 11.24 1.82 -8.31
C ALA A 285 11.70 1.27 -9.69
N PRO A 286 12.85 0.58 -9.76
CA PRO A 286 13.37 0.01 -11.01
C PRO A 286 12.62 -1.28 -11.39
N LEU A 287 11.29 -1.20 -11.46
CA LEU A 287 10.42 -2.35 -11.63
C LEU A 287 10.50 -2.88 -13.07
N LYS A 288 10.98 -4.12 -13.21
CA LYS A 288 11.11 -4.84 -14.48
C LYS A 288 9.93 -5.77 -14.73
N LYS A 289 9.42 -6.41 -13.68
CA LYS A 289 8.32 -7.37 -13.81
C LYS A 289 7.16 -6.99 -12.89
N LEU A 290 5.98 -6.80 -13.50
CA LEU A 290 4.72 -6.63 -12.80
C LEU A 290 3.78 -7.76 -13.22
N ASN A 291 3.57 -8.72 -12.32
CA ASN A 291 2.64 -9.83 -12.55
C ASN A 291 1.34 -9.60 -11.76
N LEU A 292 0.24 -9.40 -12.48
CA LEU A 292 -1.12 -9.31 -11.95
C LEU A 292 -2.00 -10.46 -12.47
N GLN A 293 -1.40 -11.53 -13.00
CA GLN A 293 -2.11 -12.68 -13.54
C GLN A 293 -3.13 -13.23 -12.52
N ASP A 294 -4.30 -13.65 -12.99
CA ASP A 294 -5.40 -14.20 -12.20
C ASP A 294 -5.91 -13.26 -11.08
N CYS A 295 -5.64 -11.95 -11.14
CA CYS A 295 -6.30 -10.94 -10.32
C CYS A 295 -7.73 -10.70 -10.83
N SER A 296 -8.61 -11.69 -10.69
CA SER A 296 -9.90 -11.72 -11.38
C SER A 296 -10.84 -10.55 -11.05
N ASN A 297 -10.77 -9.93 -9.87
CA ASN A 297 -11.57 -8.74 -9.51
C ASN A 297 -10.87 -7.40 -9.78
N LEU A 298 -9.70 -7.39 -10.42
CA LEU A 298 -9.01 -6.16 -10.77
C LEU A 298 -9.84 -5.39 -11.79
N ALA A 299 -10.36 -4.24 -11.38
CA ALA A 299 -11.24 -3.39 -12.17
C ALA A 299 -10.50 -2.31 -12.94
N THR A 300 -9.41 -1.77 -12.37
CA THR A 300 -8.66 -0.65 -12.97
C THR A 300 -7.16 -0.77 -12.79
N LEU A 301 -6.43 -0.27 -13.79
CA LEU A 301 -5.02 0.08 -13.73
C LEU A 301 -4.89 1.62 -13.67
N PRO A 302 -3.82 2.15 -13.06
CA PRO A 302 -3.64 3.59 -12.95
C PRO A 302 -3.32 4.24 -14.29
N LEU A 303 -3.77 5.49 -14.48
CA LEU A 303 -3.52 6.26 -15.71
C LEU A 303 -2.04 6.61 -15.90
N ASP A 304 -1.24 6.55 -14.85
CA ASP A 304 0.20 6.83 -14.89
C ASP A 304 1.08 5.57 -14.93
N ILE A 305 0.53 4.41 -15.34
CA ILE A 305 1.28 3.15 -15.46
C ILE A 305 2.55 3.27 -16.34
N HIS A 306 2.53 4.15 -17.33
CA HIS A 306 3.69 4.46 -18.19
C HIS A 306 4.91 5.00 -17.45
N LYS A 307 4.76 5.47 -16.20
CA LYS A 307 5.88 5.88 -15.36
C LYS A 307 6.78 4.71 -14.93
N LEU A 308 6.34 3.47 -15.11
CA LEU A 308 7.18 2.27 -14.98
C LEU A 308 8.11 2.13 -16.20
N THR A 309 9.10 3.02 -16.30
CA THR A 309 9.96 3.16 -17.50
C THR A 309 10.95 2.01 -17.71
N GLN A 310 11.16 1.17 -16.70
CA GLN A 310 12.03 -0.01 -16.77
C GLN A 310 11.27 -1.33 -16.94
N LEU A 311 9.96 -1.27 -17.17
CA LEU A 311 9.11 -2.46 -17.20
C LEU A 311 9.40 -3.30 -18.45
N GLU A 312 9.81 -4.55 -18.22
CA GLU A 312 10.11 -5.56 -19.23
C GLU A 312 8.92 -6.53 -19.42
N GLU A 313 8.14 -6.76 -18.37
CA GLU A 313 7.00 -7.69 -18.39
C GLU A 313 5.83 -7.14 -17.56
N LEU A 314 4.65 -7.08 -18.19
CA LEU A 314 3.36 -6.80 -17.57
C LEU A 314 2.38 -7.93 -17.89
N ASP A 315 2.06 -8.74 -16.88
CA ASP A 315 1.09 -9.83 -17.03
C ASP A 315 -0.26 -9.47 -16.41
N LEU A 316 -1.31 -9.47 -17.23
CA LEU A 316 -2.71 -9.19 -16.88
C LEU A 316 -3.64 -10.37 -17.26
N GLN A 317 -3.10 -11.53 -17.64
CA GLN A 317 -3.92 -12.68 -17.99
C GLN A 317 -4.84 -13.09 -16.83
N GLY A 318 -6.08 -13.51 -17.11
CA GLY A 318 -7.04 -13.86 -16.05
C GLY A 318 -7.60 -12.67 -15.24
N CYS A 319 -7.29 -11.42 -15.62
CA CYS A 319 -7.96 -10.23 -15.08
C CYS A 319 -9.31 -10.00 -15.76
N ASP A 320 -10.28 -10.88 -15.51
CA ASP A 320 -11.56 -10.90 -16.25
C ASP A 320 -12.44 -9.66 -16.01
N ASN A 321 -12.36 -9.02 -14.83
CA ASN A 321 -13.11 -7.79 -14.52
C ASN A 321 -12.40 -6.49 -14.95
N LEU A 322 -11.20 -6.58 -15.54
CA LEU A 322 -10.51 -5.41 -16.04
C LEU A 322 -11.21 -4.96 -17.32
N THR A 323 -12.03 -3.92 -17.24
CA THR A 323 -12.90 -3.53 -18.37
C THR A 323 -12.17 -2.74 -19.44
N ARG A 324 -11.12 -1.99 -19.06
CA ARG A 324 -10.36 -1.12 -19.96
C ARG A 324 -8.91 -1.02 -19.53
N LEU A 325 -8.01 -0.96 -20.51
CA LEU A 325 -6.62 -0.54 -20.33
C LEU A 325 -6.53 0.99 -20.38
N PRO A 326 -5.64 1.63 -19.58
CA PRO A 326 -5.37 3.06 -19.71
C PRO A 326 -4.65 3.32 -21.04
N SER A 327 -4.98 4.39 -21.76
CA SER A 327 -4.33 4.74 -23.04
C SER A 327 -2.83 4.94 -22.91
N SER A 328 -2.37 5.35 -21.72
CA SER A 328 -0.95 5.50 -21.39
C SER A 328 -0.17 4.18 -21.40
N ILE A 329 -0.83 3.02 -21.38
CA ILE A 329 -0.16 1.72 -21.51
C ILE A 329 0.66 1.61 -22.81
N ALA A 330 0.28 2.37 -23.85
CA ALA A 330 1.01 2.46 -25.11
C ALA A 330 2.40 3.11 -24.98
N ARG A 331 2.60 3.89 -23.91
CA ARG A 331 3.84 4.61 -23.60
C ARG A 331 4.80 3.81 -22.70
N LEU A 332 4.44 2.57 -22.34
CA LEU A 332 5.40 1.64 -21.74
C LEU A 332 6.53 1.34 -22.73
N PRO A 333 7.71 0.87 -22.26
CA PRO A 333 8.82 0.53 -23.13
C PRO A 333 8.39 -0.39 -24.28
N ALA A 334 8.88 -0.15 -25.50
CA ALA A 334 8.51 -0.96 -26.66
C ALA A 334 8.93 -2.44 -26.52
N SER A 335 9.97 -2.71 -25.74
CA SER A 335 10.45 -4.05 -25.36
C SER A 335 9.60 -4.73 -24.29
N CYS A 336 8.64 -4.01 -23.68
CA CYS A 336 7.79 -4.54 -22.63
C CYS A 336 6.81 -5.58 -23.19
N LEU A 337 6.91 -6.82 -22.70
CA LEU A 337 5.95 -7.87 -22.97
C LEU A 337 4.69 -7.62 -22.15
N ILE A 338 3.60 -7.26 -22.83
CA ILE A 338 2.29 -7.05 -22.20
C ILE A 338 1.40 -8.24 -22.56
N LEU A 339 1.01 -9.02 -21.56
CA LEU A 339 0.09 -10.15 -21.69
C LEU A 339 -1.29 -9.72 -21.21
N ALA A 340 -2.19 -9.39 -22.13
CA ALA A 340 -3.54 -8.93 -21.82
C ALA A 340 -4.55 -10.09 -21.82
N PRO A 341 -5.69 -9.98 -21.09
CA PRO A 341 -6.80 -10.90 -21.23
C PRO A 341 -7.46 -10.75 -22.62
N ALA A 342 -8.08 -11.83 -23.10
CA ALA A 342 -8.55 -11.92 -24.48
C ALA A 342 -9.47 -10.75 -24.91
N HIS A 343 -10.36 -10.29 -24.02
CA HIS A 343 -11.29 -9.19 -24.29
C HIS A 343 -10.63 -7.79 -24.37
N LEU A 344 -9.38 -7.65 -23.89
CA LEU A 344 -8.62 -6.39 -23.98
C LEU A 344 -7.51 -6.44 -25.04
N GLN A 345 -7.32 -7.59 -25.68
CA GLN A 345 -6.24 -7.76 -26.66
C GLN A 345 -6.41 -6.83 -27.86
N GLU A 346 -7.64 -6.64 -28.35
CA GLU A 346 -7.94 -5.69 -29.42
C GLU A 346 -7.65 -4.24 -29.01
N GLN A 347 -8.04 -3.85 -27.78
CA GLN A 347 -7.76 -2.51 -27.24
C GLN A 347 -6.24 -2.25 -27.15
N LEU A 348 -5.47 -3.24 -26.66
CA LEU A 348 -4.02 -3.15 -26.61
C LEU A 348 -3.40 -2.99 -28.00
N ASN A 349 -3.89 -3.76 -28.99
CA ASN A 349 -3.42 -3.66 -30.37
C ASN A 349 -3.70 -2.28 -30.97
N LEU A 350 -4.88 -1.70 -30.73
CA LEU A 350 -5.23 -0.34 -31.15
C LEU A 350 -4.28 0.71 -30.54
N TYR A 351 -4.01 0.62 -29.24
CA TYR A 351 -3.09 1.53 -28.57
C TYR A 351 -1.66 1.45 -29.10
N ARG A 352 -1.18 0.24 -29.42
CA ARG A 352 0.14 0.06 -30.04
C ARG A 352 0.21 0.55 -31.48
N LEU A 353 -0.90 0.50 -32.23
CA LEU A 353 -0.97 1.04 -33.59
C LEU A 353 -0.89 2.57 -33.58
N ILE A 354 -1.60 3.22 -32.65
CA ILE A 354 -1.59 4.69 -32.49
C ILE A 354 -0.22 5.19 -32.02
N ALA A 355 0.48 4.41 -31.20
CA ALA A 355 1.80 4.78 -30.67
C ALA A 355 2.97 4.59 -31.66
N ARG A 356 2.76 3.92 -32.81
CA ARG A 356 3.74 3.88 -33.90
C ARG A 356 3.47 5.04 -34.85
N PRO A 357 4.37 6.04 -34.98
CA PRO A 357 4.34 6.91 -36.15
C PRO A 357 4.52 6.03 -37.39
N ALA A 358 3.80 6.34 -38.47
CA ALA A 358 3.95 5.65 -39.74
C ALA A 358 5.42 5.72 -40.20
N GLU A 359 6.12 4.58 -40.21
CA GLU A 359 7.31 4.45 -41.04
C GLU A 359 6.89 4.66 -42.50
N PRO A 360 7.59 5.49 -43.29
CA PRO A 360 7.22 5.74 -44.68
C PRO A 360 7.46 4.47 -45.49
N GLN A 361 6.38 3.72 -45.75
CA GLN A 361 6.40 2.63 -46.71
C GLN A 361 6.60 3.19 -48.12
N ARG A 362 7.83 3.08 -48.63
CA ARG A 362 8.12 3.07 -50.07
C ARG A 362 7.55 1.80 -50.70
N THR A 363 6.38 1.90 -51.32
CA THR A 363 5.99 1.14 -52.54
C THR A 363 4.93 2.02 -53.23
N GLY A 364 4.98 2.38 -54.51
CA GLY A 364 5.27 1.56 -55.67
C GLY A 364 3.97 1.25 -56.42
N ALA A 365 3.41 2.27 -57.09
CA ALA A 365 2.43 2.29 -58.19
C ALA A 365 1.43 1.13 -58.39
N ALA A 366 0.12 1.45 -58.47
CA ALA A 366 -0.73 1.17 -59.64
C ALA A 366 -2.12 1.84 -59.51
N ALA A 367 -2.57 2.44 -60.62
CA ALA A 367 -3.84 3.16 -60.78
C ALA A 367 -4.96 2.28 -61.36
N ALA A 368 -6.21 2.55 -60.94
CA ALA A 368 -7.50 2.42 -61.65
C ALA A 368 -8.58 2.43 -60.54
N GLY A 369 -9.55 3.35 -60.43
CA GLY A 369 -10.52 3.89 -61.38
C GLY A 369 -11.87 3.97 -60.62
N PRO A 370 -12.79 4.91 -60.92
CA PRO A 370 -13.75 5.45 -59.95
C PRO A 370 -15.16 4.84 -60.01
N SER A 371 -15.93 4.91 -58.91
CA SER A 371 -17.40 4.83 -58.97
C SER A 371 -18.11 5.53 -57.80
N THR A 372 -18.67 6.68 -58.14
CA THR A 372 -20.02 7.21 -57.84
C THR A 372 -20.60 7.14 -56.42
N ALA A 373 -20.89 8.35 -55.94
CA ALA A 373 -21.75 8.70 -54.82
C ALA A 373 -23.20 8.20 -54.99
N VAL A 374 -23.81 7.84 -53.86
CA VAL A 374 -25.26 7.91 -53.64
C VAL A 374 -25.48 8.62 -52.32
N ALA A 375 -26.14 9.78 -52.40
CA ALA A 375 -26.66 10.52 -51.27
C ALA A 375 -27.93 9.82 -50.74
N GLY A 376 -28.07 9.79 -49.42
CA GLY A 376 -29.28 9.34 -48.73
C GLY A 376 -29.38 10.05 -47.39
N ASP A 377 -30.07 11.19 -47.40
CA ASP A 377 -30.50 11.93 -46.21
C ASP A 377 -31.43 11.09 -45.32
N GLY A 378 -31.27 11.19 -44.01
CA GLY A 378 -32.19 10.57 -43.06
C GLY A 378 -31.70 10.49 -41.61
N ALA A 379 -31.31 11.62 -41.01
CA ALA A 379 -31.08 11.71 -39.56
C ALA A 379 -31.60 13.03 -39.00
N SER A 380 -32.66 13.00 -38.19
CA SER A 380 -32.95 14.10 -37.26
C SER A 380 -33.93 13.69 -36.16
N ALA A 381 -33.47 12.87 -35.23
CA ALA A 381 -34.03 12.80 -33.86
C ALA A 381 -33.06 12.12 -32.87
N SER A 382 -32.25 11.16 -33.33
CA SER A 382 -31.33 10.39 -32.47
C SER A 382 -29.90 10.98 -32.39
N SER A 383 -29.54 11.86 -33.33
CA SER A 383 -28.18 12.44 -33.44
C SER A 383 -27.91 13.56 -32.43
N SER A 384 -28.92 14.28 -31.95
CA SER A 384 -28.73 15.43 -31.05
C SER A 384 -28.42 15.02 -29.61
N VAL A 385 -28.97 13.89 -29.14
CA VAL A 385 -28.71 13.34 -27.81
C VAL A 385 -27.31 12.72 -27.77
N VAL A 386 -26.95 11.91 -28.76
CA VAL A 386 -25.62 11.31 -28.88
C VAL A 386 -24.53 12.38 -29.08
N ALA A 387 -24.80 13.43 -29.86
CA ALA A 387 -23.86 14.54 -30.02
C ALA A 387 -23.74 15.42 -28.76
N ALA A 388 -24.79 15.54 -27.96
CA ALA A 388 -24.73 16.24 -26.67
C ALA A 388 -23.97 15.41 -25.62
N ASP A 389 -24.18 14.09 -25.58
CA ASP A 389 -23.46 13.17 -24.70
C ASP A 389 -21.97 13.10 -25.06
N LEU A 390 -21.61 13.00 -26.34
CA LEU A 390 -20.21 13.06 -26.81
C LEU A 390 -19.54 14.40 -26.48
N ARG A 391 -20.24 15.53 -26.67
CA ARG A 391 -19.72 16.86 -26.32
C ARG A 391 -19.52 17.04 -24.81
N ASN A 392 -20.37 16.41 -23.99
CA ASN A 392 -20.26 16.45 -22.54
C ASN A 392 -19.12 15.55 -22.06
N GLU A 393 -18.95 14.35 -22.62
CA GLU A 393 -17.78 13.50 -22.36
C GLU A 393 -16.47 14.19 -22.73
N ASP A 394 -16.41 14.87 -23.88
CA ASP A 394 -15.25 15.65 -24.30
C ASP A 394 -14.97 16.83 -23.36
N ALA A 395 -16.01 17.47 -22.83
CA ALA A 395 -15.87 18.57 -21.86
C ALA A 395 -15.34 18.07 -20.51
N LEU A 396 -15.88 16.96 -20.00
CA LEU A 396 -15.41 16.30 -18.78
C LEU A 396 -13.95 15.88 -18.92
N LYS A 397 -13.59 15.28 -20.06
CA LYS A 397 -12.22 14.89 -20.37
C LYS A 397 -11.27 16.09 -20.39
N ARG A 398 -11.65 17.20 -21.05
CA ARG A 398 -10.83 18.42 -21.07
C ARG A 398 -10.62 19.00 -19.67
N ILE A 399 -11.66 18.99 -18.83
CA ILE A 399 -11.56 19.47 -17.44
C ILE A 399 -10.59 18.60 -16.65
N ASP A 400 -10.68 17.28 -16.81
CA ASP A 400 -9.78 16.32 -16.15
C ASP A 400 -8.33 16.45 -16.62
N ASP A 401 -8.11 16.54 -17.93
CA ASP A 401 -6.78 16.74 -18.52
C ASP A 401 -6.16 18.06 -18.02
N THR A 402 -6.96 19.12 -17.94
CA THR A 402 -6.49 20.44 -17.44
C THR A 402 -6.17 20.37 -15.95
N ALA A 403 -7.02 19.77 -15.13
CA ALA A 403 -6.76 19.59 -13.70
C ALA A 403 -5.48 18.77 -13.47
N GLN A 404 -5.26 17.73 -14.29
CA GLN A 404 -4.05 16.92 -14.24
C GLN A 404 -2.80 17.73 -14.62
N ALA A 405 -2.89 18.57 -15.64
CA ALA A 405 -1.79 19.44 -16.05
C ALA A 405 -1.46 20.49 -14.97
N MET A 406 -2.48 21.05 -14.31
CA MET A 406 -2.29 21.94 -13.16
C MET A 406 -1.63 21.23 -11.97
N LEU A 407 -2.04 19.99 -11.66
CA LEU A 407 -1.41 19.21 -10.59
C LEU A 407 0.03 18.84 -10.93
N SER A 408 0.33 18.54 -12.19
CA SER A 408 1.70 18.28 -12.65
C SER A 408 2.56 19.55 -12.53
N ALA A 409 2.04 20.72 -12.91
CA ALA A 409 2.74 21.99 -12.71
C ALA A 409 3.02 22.27 -11.21
N VAL A 410 2.09 21.93 -10.32
CA VAL A 410 2.30 22.06 -8.87
C VAL A 410 3.32 21.03 -8.38
N ILE A 411 3.15 19.75 -8.69
CA ILE A 411 3.93 18.69 -8.03
C ILE A 411 5.30 18.50 -8.70
N ASP A 412 5.33 18.46 -10.02
CA ASP A 412 6.51 18.12 -10.80
C ASP A 412 7.35 19.38 -11.11
N ASP A 413 6.70 20.50 -11.47
CA ASP A 413 7.41 21.74 -11.82
C ASP A 413 7.54 22.72 -10.64
N GLU A 414 6.90 22.42 -9.50
CA GLU A 414 6.85 23.25 -8.29
C GLU A 414 6.28 24.68 -8.53
N ARG A 415 5.44 24.85 -9.55
CA ARG A 415 4.91 26.14 -9.99
C ARG A 415 3.48 26.36 -9.52
N ASN A 416 3.10 27.63 -9.38
CA ASN A 416 1.72 28.02 -9.14
C ASN A 416 0.96 28.27 -10.46
N PRO A 417 -0.03 27.44 -10.84
CA PRO A 417 -0.74 27.58 -12.12
C PRO A 417 -1.76 28.74 -12.15
N PHE A 418 -1.99 29.42 -11.03
CA PHE A 418 -2.97 30.51 -10.89
C PHE A 418 -2.35 31.91 -10.91
N LEU A 419 -1.05 32.00 -11.19
CA LEU A 419 -0.30 33.25 -11.18
C LEU A 419 0.47 33.42 -12.48
N GLU A 420 0.55 34.66 -12.96
CA GLU A 420 1.27 35.01 -14.18
C GLU A 420 2.77 34.65 -14.06
N ASN A 421 3.35 34.14 -15.15
CA ASN A 421 4.72 33.60 -15.19
C ASN A 421 4.98 32.41 -14.24
N ALA A 422 3.93 31.76 -13.72
CA ALA A 422 3.93 30.53 -12.94
C ALA A 422 5.20 30.33 -12.06
N PRO A 423 5.47 31.25 -11.11
CA PRO A 423 6.67 31.16 -10.28
C PRO A 423 6.61 29.97 -9.34
N SER A 424 7.77 29.57 -8.81
CA SER A 424 7.82 28.48 -7.84
C SER A 424 7.08 28.86 -6.57
N TYR A 425 6.30 27.93 -6.02
CA TYR A 425 5.75 28.10 -4.68
C TYR A 425 6.72 27.66 -3.58
N LEU A 426 7.91 27.12 -3.85
CA LEU A 426 8.84 26.81 -2.76
C LEU A 426 9.47 28.09 -2.23
N PRO A 427 9.41 28.38 -0.91
CA PRO A 427 9.95 29.62 -0.34
C PRO A 427 11.39 29.92 -0.75
N GLU A 428 12.23 28.88 -0.89
CA GLU A 428 13.64 28.98 -1.25
C GLU A 428 13.89 29.32 -2.73
N LYS A 429 12.90 29.13 -3.60
CA LYS A 429 12.96 29.36 -5.05
C LYS A 429 12.11 30.55 -5.50
N ARG A 430 11.53 31.28 -4.54
CA ARG A 430 10.67 32.45 -4.77
C ARG A 430 11.53 33.71 -4.94
N LEU A 431 11.13 34.57 -5.87
CA LEU A 431 11.60 35.96 -5.89
C LEU A 431 10.91 36.72 -4.74
N ASP A 432 11.60 37.68 -4.13
CA ASP A 432 11.12 38.42 -2.93
C ASP A 432 9.76 39.12 -3.12
N ALA A 433 9.36 39.41 -4.36
CA ALA A 433 8.08 40.04 -4.70
C ALA A 433 6.94 39.05 -4.99
N THR A 434 7.16 37.73 -4.88
CA THR A 434 6.13 36.74 -5.20
C THR A 434 5.07 36.63 -4.08
N PRO A 435 3.78 36.57 -4.43
CA PRO A 435 2.71 36.30 -3.48
C PRO A 435 2.98 35.07 -2.62
N THR A 436 2.73 35.18 -1.32
CA THR A 436 2.98 34.12 -0.34
C THR A 436 1.71 33.54 0.26
N THR A 437 0.57 34.23 0.09
CA THR A 437 -0.74 33.78 0.59
C THR A 437 -1.83 33.81 -0.49
N PHE A 438 -2.93 33.10 -0.24
CA PHE A 438 -4.08 33.01 -1.15
C PHE A 438 -4.69 34.38 -1.48
N GLY A 439 -4.83 35.26 -0.50
CA GLY A 439 -5.47 36.58 -0.67
C GLY A 439 -4.73 37.51 -1.62
N GLN A 440 -3.43 37.28 -1.84
CA GLN A 440 -2.60 38.07 -2.75
C GLN A 440 -2.73 37.61 -4.22
N ILE A 441 -3.36 36.45 -4.47
CA ILE A 441 -3.56 35.91 -5.82
C ILE A 441 -5.04 36.08 -6.20
N PRO A 442 -5.37 36.91 -7.20
CA PRO A 442 -6.75 37.24 -7.54
C PRO A 442 -7.65 36.02 -7.81
N ALA A 443 -7.13 35.01 -8.51
CA ALA A 443 -7.87 33.78 -8.80
C ALA A 443 -8.17 32.97 -7.53
N LEU A 444 -7.20 32.82 -6.62
CA LEU A 444 -7.37 32.07 -5.38
C LEU A 444 -8.29 32.80 -4.41
N LYS A 445 -8.13 34.13 -4.28
CA LYS A 445 -9.02 34.98 -3.49
C LYS A 445 -10.48 34.85 -3.96
N LYS A 446 -10.70 34.94 -5.27
CA LYS A 446 -12.05 34.79 -5.84
C LYS A 446 -12.62 33.38 -5.62
N MET A 447 -11.83 32.32 -5.81
CA MET A 447 -12.29 30.96 -5.51
C MET A 447 -12.61 30.76 -4.02
N LEU A 448 -11.89 31.42 -3.13
CA LEU A 448 -12.17 31.39 -1.69
C LEU A 448 -13.54 32.04 -1.40
N GLU A 449 -13.82 33.20 -1.99
CA GLU A 449 -15.11 33.89 -1.90
C GLU A 449 -16.25 33.03 -2.50
N GLU A 450 -16.07 32.53 -3.73
CA GLU A 450 -17.03 31.66 -4.42
C GLU A 450 -17.31 30.39 -3.61
N SER A 451 -16.30 29.80 -2.98
CA SER A 451 -16.46 28.57 -2.17
C SER A 451 -17.30 28.76 -0.90
N ARG A 452 -17.56 30.00 -0.50
CA ARG A 452 -18.40 30.38 0.65
C ARG A 452 -19.78 30.89 0.20
N ASP A 453 -19.99 31.06 -1.10
CA ASP A 453 -21.26 31.50 -1.66
C ASP A 453 -22.35 30.42 -1.54
N ARG A 454 -23.58 30.84 -1.22
CA ARG A 454 -24.70 29.91 -1.00
C ARG A 454 -25.11 29.16 -2.26
N HIS A 455 -25.03 29.80 -3.44
CA HIS A 455 -25.36 29.15 -4.71
C HIS A 455 -24.32 28.08 -5.03
N PHE A 456 -23.04 28.39 -4.89
CA PHE A 456 -21.95 27.42 -5.08
C PHE A 456 -22.11 26.20 -4.16
N LEU A 457 -22.30 26.42 -2.85
CA LEU A 457 -22.48 25.34 -1.87
C LEU A 457 -23.72 24.49 -2.16
N THR A 458 -24.81 25.10 -2.61
CA THR A 458 -26.03 24.38 -3.01
C THR A 458 -25.75 23.47 -4.21
N ARG A 459 -25.05 23.98 -5.23
CA ARG A 459 -24.68 23.22 -6.42
C ARG A 459 -23.74 22.05 -6.11
N VAL A 460 -22.72 22.25 -5.26
CA VAL A 460 -21.84 21.16 -4.80
C VAL A 460 -22.61 20.10 -4.01
N ASN A 461 -23.53 20.53 -3.14
CA ASN A 461 -24.39 19.60 -2.40
C ASN A 461 -25.29 18.78 -3.32
N ASN A 462 -25.85 19.39 -4.37
CA ASN A 462 -26.65 18.69 -5.37
C ASN A 462 -25.81 17.68 -6.16
N MET A 463 -24.57 18.03 -6.52
CA MET A 463 -23.64 17.14 -7.22
C MET A 463 -23.23 15.93 -6.36
N ALA A 464 -23.01 16.13 -5.06
CA ALA A 464 -22.70 15.05 -4.13
C ALA A 464 -23.90 14.10 -3.91
N GLY A 465 -25.12 14.59 -4.11
CA GLY A 465 -26.34 13.83 -3.87
C GLY A 465 -26.67 13.63 -2.38
N PRO A 466 -27.74 12.88 -2.07
CA PRO A 466 -28.14 12.60 -0.70
C PRO A 466 -27.05 11.79 0.02
N SER A 467 -26.95 11.96 1.34
CA SER A 467 -26.05 11.14 2.16
C SER A 467 -26.38 9.66 1.94
N PRO A 468 -25.38 8.82 1.61
CA PRO A 468 -25.59 7.39 1.46
C PRO A 468 -26.27 6.81 2.71
N ARG A 469 -27.28 5.97 2.51
CA ARG A 469 -27.99 5.28 3.60
C ARG A 469 -27.57 3.81 3.63
N VAL A 470 -27.74 3.16 4.77
CA VAL A 470 -27.57 1.71 4.88
C VAL A 470 -28.89 1.08 4.50
N GLU A 471 -28.92 0.38 3.37
CA GLU A 471 -30.14 -0.30 2.88
C GLU A 471 -30.23 -1.74 3.42
N ASP A 472 -29.09 -2.38 3.69
CA ASP A 472 -28.99 -3.73 4.28
C ASP A 472 -27.68 -3.86 5.11
N PRO A 473 -27.69 -4.45 6.32
CA PRO A 473 -26.49 -4.66 7.14
C PRO A 473 -25.55 -5.80 6.69
N THR A 474 -25.71 -6.38 5.50
CA THR A 474 -24.70 -7.32 4.96
C THR A 474 -23.30 -6.69 4.84
N GLN A 475 -22.26 -7.51 4.97
CA GLN A 475 -20.86 -7.06 4.93
C GLN A 475 -20.50 -6.35 3.60
N GLU A 476 -21.06 -6.80 2.47
CA GLU A 476 -20.86 -6.16 1.17
C GLU A 476 -21.62 -4.84 1.03
N SER A 477 -22.84 -4.76 1.57
CA SER A 477 -23.64 -3.55 1.60
C SER A 477 -23.00 -2.49 2.51
N LEU A 478 -22.47 -2.89 3.67
CA LEU A 478 -21.71 -2.02 4.55
C LEU A 478 -20.41 -1.53 3.89
N SER A 479 -19.70 -2.39 3.15
CA SER A 479 -18.49 -2.00 2.42
C SER A 479 -18.80 -1.01 1.29
N ARG A 480 -19.87 -1.25 0.50
CA ARG A 480 -20.39 -0.29 -0.49
C ARG A 480 -20.83 1.01 0.17
N HIS A 481 -21.49 0.93 1.32
CA HIS A 481 -21.91 2.10 2.09
C HIS A 481 -20.71 2.94 2.52
N TYR A 482 -19.68 2.36 3.13
CA TYR A 482 -18.48 3.11 3.53
C TYR A 482 -17.74 3.73 2.34
N MET A 483 -17.66 3.05 1.20
CA MET A 483 -17.09 3.61 -0.04
C MET A 483 -17.93 4.78 -0.54
N ASN A 484 -19.26 4.63 -0.59
CA ASN A 484 -20.17 5.69 -1.00
C ASN A 484 -20.08 6.90 -0.04
N VAL A 485 -19.98 6.67 1.27
CA VAL A 485 -19.79 7.72 2.28
C VAL A 485 -18.45 8.44 2.09
N SER A 486 -17.38 7.70 1.78
CA SER A 486 -16.06 8.27 1.51
C SER A 486 -16.08 9.15 0.26
N ASN A 487 -16.63 8.66 -0.84
CA ASN A 487 -16.77 9.41 -2.09
C ASN A 487 -17.68 10.64 -1.92
N TRP A 488 -18.79 10.48 -1.21
CA TRP A 488 -19.70 11.57 -0.88
C TRP A 488 -19.01 12.67 -0.05
N LYS A 489 -18.24 12.29 0.98
CA LYS A 489 -17.45 13.24 1.77
C LYS A 489 -16.37 13.92 0.93
N ALA A 490 -15.68 13.17 0.07
CA ALA A 490 -14.66 13.72 -0.82
C ALA A 490 -15.26 14.80 -1.75
N GLN A 491 -16.43 14.52 -2.35
CA GLN A 491 -17.13 15.46 -3.22
C GLN A 491 -17.60 16.71 -2.46
N LYS A 492 -18.19 16.54 -1.28
CA LYS A 492 -18.60 17.66 -0.41
C LYS A 492 -17.42 18.53 0.02
N ASN A 493 -16.26 17.92 0.21
CA ASN A 493 -15.07 18.59 0.68
C ASN A 493 -14.10 18.90 -0.46
N ALA A 494 -14.54 19.02 -1.71
CA ALA A 494 -13.65 19.31 -2.84
C ALA A 494 -13.33 20.81 -3.00
N HIS A 495 -13.91 21.68 -2.17
CA HIS A 495 -13.80 23.15 -2.28
C HIS A 495 -12.92 23.80 -1.19
N LEU A 496 -12.64 25.09 -1.31
CA LEU A 496 -11.78 25.81 -0.35
C LEU A 496 -12.51 26.23 0.95
N GLY A 497 -13.82 26.48 0.89
CA GLY A 497 -14.64 26.91 2.04
C GLY A 497 -14.92 25.86 3.13
N ILE A 498 -14.13 24.80 3.24
CA ILE A 498 -14.31 23.74 4.24
C ILE A 498 -14.01 24.29 5.63
N VAL A 499 -14.76 23.81 6.62
CA VAL A 499 -14.51 24.09 8.04
C VAL A 499 -13.96 22.85 8.76
N ASP A 500 -13.09 23.08 9.74
CA ASP A 500 -12.58 22.05 10.63
C ASP A 500 -13.61 21.66 11.71
N HIS A 501 -13.20 20.75 12.61
CA HIS A 501 -14.04 20.27 13.71
C HIS A 501 -14.37 21.35 14.76
N LEU A 502 -13.70 22.50 14.72
CA LEU A 502 -13.94 23.67 15.58
C LEU A 502 -14.79 24.73 14.87
N GLY A 503 -15.29 24.44 13.65
CA GLY A 503 -16.07 25.38 12.85
C GLY A 503 -15.24 26.51 12.22
N LYS A 504 -13.91 26.40 12.21
CA LYS A 504 -13.01 27.38 11.59
C LYS A 504 -12.73 26.99 10.15
N HIS A 505 -12.63 27.98 9.26
CA HIS A 505 -12.26 27.71 7.87
C HIS A 505 -10.84 27.14 7.79
N VAL A 506 -10.68 26.05 7.03
CA VAL A 506 -9.39 25.41 6.78
C VAL A 506 -8.50 26.28 5.89
N TYR A 507 -9.11 27.03 4.96
CA TYR A 507 -8.44 27.97 4.06
C TYR A 507 -9.06 29.36 4.20
N ASP A 508 -8.22 30.39 4.14
CA ASP A 508 -8.55 31.81 4.19
C ASP A 508 -7.56 32.66 3.37
N GLU A 509 -7.72 33.99 3.36
CA GLU A 509 -6.83 34.88 2.62
C GLU A 509 -5.37 34.85 3.12
N GLY A 510 -5.15 34.48 4.38
CA GLY A 510 -3.83 34.36 5.01
C GLY A 510 -3.17 33.00 4.80
N THR A 511 -3.87 32.04 4.18
CA THR A 511 -3.34 30.70 3.96
C THR A 511 -2.12 30.73 3.07
N HIS A 512 -1.01 30.19 3.56
CA HIS A 512 0.24 30.11 2.83
C HIS A 512 0.12 29.23 1.59
N ILE A 513 0.81 29.64 0.54
CA ILE A 513 0.89 28.88 -0.70
C ILE A 513 1.93 27.76 -0.50
N ASP A 514 1.50 26.52 -0.66
CA ASP A 514 2.33 25.33 -0.72
C ASP A 514 1.67 24.27 -1.63
N ALA A 515 2.32 23.12 -1.79
CA ALA A 515 1.83 22.03 -2.64
C ALA A 515 0.42 21.55 -2.25
N ALA A 516 0.14 21.45 -0.94
CA ALA A 516 -1.13 20.94 -0.44
C ALA A 516 -2.27 21.94 -0.64
N ALA A 517 -2.00 23.22 -0.36
CA ALA A 517 -2.94 24.31 -0.55
C ALA A 517 -3.24 24.51 -2.04
N LEU A 518 -2.23 24.47 -2.92
CA LEU A 518 -2.42 24.57 -4.37
C LEU A 518 -3.14 23.35 -4.95
N ALA A 519 -2.82 22.13 -4.51
CA ALA A 519 -3.56 20.93 -4.92
C ALA A 519 -5.05 21.04 -4.55
N LYS A 520 -5.37 21.62 -3.38
CA LYS A 520 -6.74 21.91 -2.99
C LYS A 520 -7.41 22.94 -3.89
N ALA A 521 -6.70 24.02 -4.25
CA ALA A 521 -7.19 25.03 -5.17
C ALA A 521 -7.48 24.44 -6.56
N VAL A 522 -6.66 23.48 -7.04
CA VAL A 522 -6.93 22.75 -8.29
C VAL A 522 -8.20 21.90 -8.19
N GLN A 523 -8.45 21.22 -7.07
CA GLN A 523 -9.69 20.46 -6.87
C GLN A 523 -10.93 21.37 -6.82
N MET A 524 -10.82 22.54 -6.20
CA MET A 524 -11.88 23.55 -6.20
C MET A 524 -12.16 24.04 -7.62
N TRP A 525 -11.11 24.37 -8.39
CA TRP A 525 -11.22 24.75 -9.80
C TRP A 525 -11.91 23.67 -10.63
N LYS A 526 -11.49 22.41 -10.50
CA LYS A 526 -12.09 21.26 -11.19
C LYS A 526 -13.58 21.13 -10.86
N THR A 527 -13.93 21.21 -9.58
CA THR A 527 -15.34 21.12 -9.12
C THR A 527 -16.18 22.23 -9.74
N ARG A 528 -15.64 23.44 -9.82
CA ARG A 528 -16.29 24.60 -10.43
C ARG A 528 -16.51 24.43 -11.93
N GLU A 529 -15.53 23.92 -12.66
CA GLU A 529 -15.69 23.69 -14.10
C GLU A 529 -16.66 22.54 -14.40
N LEU A 530 -16.68 21.49 -13.56
CA LEU A 530 -17.71 20.44 -13.62
C LEU A 530 -19.11 20.99 -13.40
N LEU A 531 -19.28 21.93 -12.45
CA LEU A 531 -20.55 22.60 -12.23
C LEU A 531 -21.02 23.38 -13.45
N VAL A 532 -20.11 24.16 -14.05
CA VAL A 532 -20.45 24.96 -15.24
C VAL A 532 -20.65 24.09 -16.49
N ALA A 533 -19.96 22.96 -16.61
CA ALA A 533 -20.22 21.98 -17.67
C ALA A 533 -21.63 21.38 -17.54
N ALA A 534 -22.06 21.07 -16.32
CA ALA A 534 -23.40 20.57 -16.05
C ALA A 534 -24.49 21.66 -16.14
N HIS A 535 -24.15 22.92 -15.85
CA HIS A 535 -25.05 24.07 -15.79
C HIS A 535 -24.40 25.30 -16.44
N PRO A 536 -24.42 25.42 -17.78
CA PRO A 536 -23.71 26.48 -18.50
C PRO A 536 -24.10 27.91 -18.08
N GLU A 537 -25.32 28.12 -17.57
CA GLU A 537 -25.79 29.39 -17.03
C GLU A 537 -24.98 29.87 -15.82
N ASP A 538 -24.35 28.95 -15.08
CA ASP A 538 -23.52 29.29 -13.93
C ASP A 538 -22.21 29.95 -14.35
N ARG A 539 -21.81 29.92 -15.63
CA ARG A 539 -20.59 30.60 -16.14
C ARG A 539 -20.61 32.12 -15.86
N ALA A 540 -21.79 32.75 -15.86
CA ALA A 540 -21.92 34.17 -15.54
C ALA A 540 -21.55 34.49 -14.08
N ARG A 541 -21.79 33.53 -13.17
CA ARG A 541 -21.42 33.62 -11.75
C ARG A 541 -20.01 33.12 -11.47
N PHE A 542 -19.57 32.15 -12.27
CA PHE A 542 -18.27 31.50 -12.17
C PHE A 542 -17.46 31.70 -13.48
N PRO A 543 -16.93 32.92 -13.73
CA PRO A 543 -16.19 33.24 -14.94
C PRO A 543 -14.86 32.47 -15.02
N ALA A 544 -14.42 32.06 -16.20
CA ALA A 544 -13.17 31.32 -16.35
C ALA A 544 -11.96 32.07 -15.77
N PHE A 545 -11.02 31.33 -15.21
CA PHE A 545 -9.74 31.86 -14.76
C PHE A 545 -8.68 31.63 -15.85
N THR A 546 -7.77 32.58 -16.00
CA THR A 546 -6.55 32.34 -16.76
C THR A 546 -5.68 31.35 -16.00
N LEU A 547 -5.24 30.30 -16.69
CA LEU A 547 -4.35 29.28 -16.15
C LEU A 547 -2.99 29.42 -16.83
N HIS A 548 -1.92 29.29 -16.04
CA HIS A 548 -0.54 29.41 -16.51
C HIS A 548 0.15 28.05 -16.39
N ILE A 549 -0.22 27.15 -17.29
CA ILE A 549 0.34 25.80 -17.38
C ILE A 549 1.34 25.81 -18.54
N PRO A 550 2.59 25.36 -18.34
CA PRO A 550 3.52 25.23 -19.46
C PRO A 550 2.92 24.31 -20.54
N GLU A 551 2.88 24.77 -21.79
CA GLU A 551 2.77 23.83 -22.91
C GLU A 551 3.98 22.91 -22.80
N ARG A 552 3.77 21.59 -22.74
CA ARG A 552 4.88 20.64 -22.83
C ARG A 552 5.56 20.92 -24.16
N ALA A 553 6.75 21.52 -24.11
CA ALA A 553 7.62 21.61 -25.26
C ALA A 553 7.83 20.16 -25.75
N HIS A 554 7.29 19.86 -26.92
CA HIS A 554 7.91 18.88 -27.78
C HIS A 554 9.29 19.44 -28.07
N GLU A 555 10.31 18.96 -27.34
CA GLU A 555 11.69 19.11 -27.77
C GLU A 555 11.88 18.23 -29.01
N ASP A 556 11.51 18.78 -30.17
CA ASP A 556 12.18 18.48 -31.42
C ASP A 556 13.47 19.30 -31.45
N SER A 557 14.57 18.65 -31.05
CA SER A 557 15.90 18.89 -31.58
C SER A 557 16.42 17.50 -31.96
N ASP A 558 16.57 17.13 -33.22
CA ASP A 558 17.63 17.65 -34.10
C ASP A 558 17.34 17.37 -35.60
N SER A 559 17.91 18.26 -36.43
CA SER A 559 18.33 18.11 -37.86
C SER A 559 17.22 17.97 -38.93
N GLU A 560 17.11 18.80 -39.97
CA GLU A 560 17.95 19.81 -40.64
C GLU A 560 17.11 21.03 -41.06
#